data_AF-A0A6L8F0I0-F1
#
_entry.id   AF-A0A6L8F0I0-F1
#
_cell.length_a   1.000
_cell.length_b   1.000
_cell.length_c   1.000
_cell.angle_alpha   90.00
_cell.angle_beta   90.00
_cell.angle_gamma   90.00
#
_symmetry.space_group_name_H-M   'P 1'
#
loop_
_entity.id
_entity.type
_entity.pdbx_description
1 polymer ?
#
loop_
_entity_poly.entity_id
_entity_poly.type
_entity_poly.pdbx_seq_one_letter_code
_entity_poly.pdbx_strand_id
1 'polypeptide(L)' 'MQVDGLLALKQALETMLSRIETGEDILEQLERINVLHRELDPTAPKMLRHYLERKSYTKALALLAEVTRS' A
#
# COMPACT_ATOMS: atom_id res chain seq x y z
N MET A 1 -2.64 -14.25 7.81
CA MET A 1 -3.61 -13.16 7.55
C MET A 1 -2.95 -11.78 7.44
N GLN A 2 -1.98 -11.40 8.30
CA GLN A 2 -1.28 -10.11 8.13
C GLN A 2 -0.46 -10.02 6.83
N VAL A 3 0.21 -11.10 6.44
CA VAL A 3 1.01 -11.16 5.19
C VAL A 3 0.13 -10.93 3.96
N ASP A 4 -1.08 -11.51 3.94
CA ASP A 4 -2.04 -11.35 2.85
C ASP A 4 -2.49 -9.89 2.69
N GLY A 5 -2.73 -9.20 3.81
CA GLY A 5 -3.07 -7.77 3.81
C GLY A 5 -1.93 -6.86 3.32
N LEU A 6 -0.69 -7.14 3.71
CA LEU A 6 0.49 -6.40 3.23
C LEU A 6 0.74 -6.62 1.73
N LEU A 7 0.57 -7.86 1.24
CA LEU A 7 0.66 -8.18 -0.19
C LEU A 7 -0.44 -7.48 -0.99
N ALA A 8 -1.68 -7.50 -0.51
CA ALA A 8 -2.78 -6.80 -1.16
C ALA A 8 -2.55 -5.28 -1.22
N LEU A 9 -2.00 -4.69 -0.15
CA LEU A 9 -1.65 -3.26 -0.12
C LEU A 9 -0.53 -2.94 -1.10
N LYS A 10 0.50 -3.80 -1.16
CA LYS A 10 1.59 -3.68 -2.14
C LYS A 10 1.06 -3.68 -3.57
N GLN A 11 0.22 -4.66 -3.92
CA GLN A 11 -0.39 -4.78 -5.25
C GLN A 11 -1.26 -3.57 -5.61
N ALA A 12 -2.04 -3.04 -4.65
CA ALA A 12 -2.87 -1.86 -4.87
C ALA A 12 -2.01 -0.61 -5.15
N LEU A 13 -0.90 -0.44 -4.42
CA LEU A 13 0.04 0.65 -4.64
C LEU A 13 0.78 0.52 -5.98
N GLU A 14 1.24 -0.68 -6.35
CA GLU A 14 1.88 -0.96 -7.65
C GLU A 14 0.94 -0.65 -8.80
N THR A 15 -0.30 -1.13 -8.73
CA THR A 15 -1.33 -0.87 -9.74
C THR A 15 -1.62 0.63 -9.85
N MET A 16 -1.80 1.32 -8.72
CA MET A 16 -2.08 2.76 -8.72
C MET A 16 -0.95 3.55 -9.39
N LEU A 17 0.31 3.27 -9.04
CA LEU A 17 1.46 3.97 -9.61
C LEU A 17 1.60 3.69 -11.10
N SER A 18 1.40 2.45 -11.54
CA SER A 18 1.38 2.10 -12.97
C SER A 18 0.27 2.84 -13.72
N ARG A 19 -0.93 2.96 -13.13
CA ARG A 19 -2.06 3.68 -13.74
C ARG A 19 -1.82 5.19 -13.85
N ILE A 20 -1.11 5.78 -12.88
CA ILE A 20 -0.68 7.19 -12.96
C ILE A 20 0.22 7.41 -14.17
N GLU A 21 1.15 6.48 -14.44
CA GLU A 21 2.06 6.56 -15.59
C GLU A 21 1.33 6.43 -16.93
N THR A 22 0.27 5.61 -16.98
CA THR A 22 -0.55 5.38 -18.20
C THR A 22 -1.69 6.39 -18.37
N GLY A 23 -1.97 7.21 -17.34
CA GLY A 23 -3.09 8.15 -17.34
C GLY A 23 -4.47 7.50 -17.11
N GLU A 24 -4.50 6.30 -16.53
CA GLU A 24 -5.72 5.55 -16.21
C GLU A 24 -6.32 6.00 -14.87
N ASP A 25 -7.62 5.70 -14.66
CA ASP A 25 -8.32 6.01 -13.41
C ASP A 25 -7.77 5.21 -12.22
N ILE A 26 -7.57 5.90 -11.09
CA ILE A 26 -6.98 5.34 -9.87
C ILE A 26 -7.94 5.28 -8.67
N LEU A 27 -9.22 5.63 -8.88
CA LEU A 27 -10.16 5.82 -7.78
C LEU A 27 -10.39 4.51 -7.01
N GLU A 28 -10.54 3.40 -7.73
CA GLU A 28 -10.65 2.06 -7.15
C GLU A 28 -9.43 1.71 -6.28
N GLN A 29 -8.22 2.02 -6.74
CA GLN A 29 -6.99 1.71 -6.01
C GLN A 29 -6.88 2.57 -4.75
N LEU A 30 -7.27 3.85 -4.82
CA LEU A 30 -7.30 4.74 -3.65
C LEU A 30 -8.28 4.24 -2.59
N GLU A 31 -9.49 3.82 -2.99
CA GLU A 31 -10.47 3.23 -2.08
C GLU A 31 -9.92 1.96 -1.43
N ARG A 32 -9.33 1.07 -2.24
CA ARG A 32 -8.74 -0.18 -1.75
C ARG A 32 -7.57 0.05 -0.80
N ILE A 33 -6.69 1.00 -1.09
CA ILE A 33 -5.58 1.40 -0.20
C ILE A 33 -6.14 1.92 1.13
N ASN A 34 -7.21 2.72 1.11
CA ASN A 34 -7.81 3.25 2.34
C ASN A 34 -8.43 2.15 3.21
N VAL A 35 -9.11 1.17 2.61
CA VAL A 35 -9.63 0.00 3.34
C VAL A 35 -8.48 -0.79 3.97
N LEU A 36 -7.49 -1.17 3.16
CA LEU A 36 -6.35 -1.96 3.62
C LEU A 36 -5.51 -1.23 4.69
N HIS A 37 -5.39 0.09 4.59
CA HIS A 37 -4.71 0.90 5.61
C HIS A 37 -5.40 0.81 6.98
N ARG A 38 -6.74 0.84 7.01
CA ARG A 38 -7.53 0.73 8.24
C ARG A 38 -7.47 -0.67 8.84
N GLU A 39 -7.35 -1.68 7.99
CA GLU A 39 -7.29 -3.09 8.38
C GLU A 39 -5.88 -3.58 8.75
N LEU A 40 -4.85 -2.73 8.62
CA LEU A 40 -3.51 -3.09 9.08
C LEU A 40 -3.56 -3.52 10.55
N ASP A 41 -2.96 -4.66 10.87
CA ASP A 41 -2.80 -5.11 12.25
C ASP A 41 -1.88 -4.17 13.06
N PRO A 42 -2.06 -4.04 14.38
CA PRO A 42 -1.15 -3.29 15.24
C PRO A 42 0.33 -3.71 15.14
N THR A 43 0.60 -4.95 14.73
CA THR A 43 1.95 -5.49 14.48
C THR A 43 2.57 -5.02 13.17
N ALA A 44 1.82 -4.36 12.29
CA ALA A 44 2.34 -3.76 11.07
C ALA A 44 3.45 -2.73 11.38
N PRO A 45 4.46 -2.58 10.51
CA PRO A 45 5.52 -1.59 10.71
C PRO A 45 4.94 -0.19 10.91
N LYS A 46 5.29 0.49 12.01
CA LYS A 46 4.79 1.86 12.30
C LYS A 46 5.07 2.84 11.16
N MET A 47 6.22 2.67 10.49
CA MET A 47 6.60 3.48 9.34
C MET A 47 5.66 3.32 8.14
N LEU A 48 5.05 2.14 7.96
CA LEU A 48 4.10 1.92 6.88
C LEU A 48 2.87 2.81 7.05
N ARG A 49 2.28 2.83 8.25
CA ARG A 49 1.13 3.70 8.57
C ARG A 49 1.49 5.18 8.35
N HIS A 50 2.65 5.59 8.85
CA HIS A 50 3.13 6.96 8.68
C HIS A 50 3.23 7.35 7.20
N TYR A 51 3.75 6.46 6.34
CA TYR A 51 3.84 6.75 4.91
C TYR A 51 2.47 6.82 4.23
N LEU A 52 1.53 5.94 4.59
CA LEU A 52 0.16 5.95 4.05
C LEU A 52 -0.59 7.22 4.46
N GLU A 53 -0.52 7.63 5.72
CA GLU A 53 -1.12 8.88 6.24
C GLU A 53 -0.59 10.13 5.52
N ARG A 54 0.71 10.13 5.21
CA ARG A 54 1.37 11.22 4.47
C ARG A 54 1.23 11.10 2.96
N LYS A 55 0.47 10.12 2.45
CA LYS A 55 0.33 9.82 1.01
C LYS A 55 1.68 9.63 0.31
N SER A 56 2.69 9.21 1.07
CA SER A 56 4.04 8.91 0.57
C SER A 56 4.07 7.50 -0.01
N TYR A 57 3.25 7.26 -1.03
CA TYR A 57 2.95 5.93 -1.57
C TYR A 57 4.16 5.19 -2.12
N THR A 58 5.13 5.90 -2.70
CA THR A 58 6.41 5.33 -3.15
C THR A 58 7.26 4.79 -2.00
N LYS A 59 7.29 5.50 -0.86
CA LYS A 59 7.98 5.04 0.36
C LYS A 59 7.25 3.88 1.02
N ALA A 60 5.92 3.92 1.05
CA ALA A 60 5.10 2.81 1.53
C ALA A 60 5.36 1.54 0.71
N LEU A 61 5.41 1.67 -0.62
CA LEU A 61 5.69 0.55 -1.52
C LEU A 61 7.09 -0.01 -1.33
N ALA A 62 8.11 0.84 -1.20
CA ALA A 62 9.49 0.40 -0.95
C ALA A 62 9.59 -0.44 0.33
N LEU A 63 8.99 0.06 1.43
CA LEU A 63 8.95 -0.67 2.70
C LEU A 63 8.19 -2.01 2.58
N LEU A 64 7.06 -2.01 1.87
CA LEU A 64 6.29 -3.23 1.63
C LEU A 64 7.08 -4.28 0.84
N ALA A 65 7.87 -3.86 -0.16
CA ALA A 65 8.72 -4.75 -0.93
C ALA A 65 9.82 -5.40 -0.07
N GLU A 66 10.33 -4.70 0.95
CA GLU A 66 11.31 -5.26 1.89
C GLU A 66 10.66 -6.30 2.81
N VAL A 67 9.51 -5.98 3.43
CA VAL A 67 8.89 -6.85 4.45
C VAL A 67 8.11 -8.03 3.87
N THR A 68 7.78 -8.03 2.57
CA THR A 68 7.10 -9.15 1.90
C THR A 68 8.06 -10.10 1.18
N ARG A 69 9.36 -9.75 1.12
CA ARG A 69 10.42 -10.60 0.54
C ARG A 69 10.97 -11.63 1.53
N SER A 70 10.71 -11.44 2.82
CA SER A 70 11.12 -12.27 3.96
C SER A 70 9.98 -13.15 4.47
#